data_AF-A0A1Q8RRR7-F1
#
_entry.id   AF-A0A1Q8RRR7-F1
#
_cell.length_a   1.000
_cell.length_b   1.000
_cell.length_c   1.000
_cell.angle_alpha   90.00
_cell.angle_beta   90.00
_cell.angle_gamma   90.00
#
_symmetry.space_group_name_H-M   'P 1'
#
loop_
_entity.id
_entity.type
_entity.pdbx_description
1 polymer ?
#
loop_
_entity_poly.entity_id
_entity_poly.type
_entity_poly.pdbx_seq_one_letter_code
_entity_poly.pdbx_strand_id
1 'polypeptide(L)'
;MDNRSGPTPNKREISPRTFELDGLEMHPIQCNNEDDFRGHADIHPQRQRQSVVKFCNQVRWGYKPFTRDDDIKQNHLRGIRRRYTDGAGVNHDFRIIWEGGCRTTAHEQSPYRPLPGDSGPNCYQIMKWNFRNCTNGGVGGSTKLGCLVYTYNGGLGGRRFSNEALWRSK
;
A
#
# COMPACT_ATOMS: atom_id res chain seq x y z
N MET A 1 68.46 -13.22 4.75
CA MET A 1 67.22 -12.81 5.42
C MET A 1 66.79 -11.52 4.77
N ASP A 2 65.64 -11.52 4.10
CA ASP A 2 64.69 -10.39 4.03
C ASP A 2 63.60 -10.73 3.00
N ASN A 3 62.52 -11.30 3.52
CA ASN A 3 61.23 -11.46 2.86
C ASN A 3 60.57 -10.09 2.70
N ARG A 4 60.20 -9.69 1.48
CA ARG A 4 59.20 -8.63 1.25
C ARG A 4 58.05 -9.20 0.45
N SER A 5 57.06 -9.72 1.17
CA SER A 5 55.73 -10.02 0.66
C SER A 5 55.00 -8.70 0.40
N GLY A 6 54.68 -8.41 -0.86
CA GLY A 6 53.80 -7.31 -1.23
C GLY A 6 52.35 -7.57 -0.79
N PRO A 7 51.53 -6.51 -0.61
CA PRO A 7 50.15 -6.67 -0.20
C PRO A 7 49.32 -7.24 -1.37
N THR A 8 48.55 -8.30 -1.08
CA THR A 8 47.60 -8.90 -2.01
C THR A 8 46.44 -7.95 -2.31
N PRO A 9 45.87 -7.96 -3.54
CA PRO A 9 44.71 -7.15 -3.87
C PRO A 9 43.49 -7.66 -3.09
N ASN A 10 42.88 -6.78 -2.31
CA ASN A 10 41.68 -7.04 -1.53
C ASN A 10 40.53 -7.47 -2.46
N LYS A 11 40.25 -8.77 -2.48
CA LYS A 11 39.12 -9.37 -3.19
C LYS A 11 37.87 -8.88 -2.48
N ARG A 12 37.19 -7.87 -3.04
CA ARG A 12 35.88 -7.42 -2.56
C ARG A 12 34.94 -8.63 -2.54
N GLU A 13 34.69 -9.14 -1.34
CA GLU A 13 33.70 -10.17 -1.09
C GLU A 13 32.33 -9.52 -1.33
N ILE A 14 31.74 -9.85 -2.49
CA ILE A 14 30.37 -9.45 -2.80
C ILE A 14 29.49 -10.29 -1.87
N SER A 15 29.15 -9.72 -0.72
CA SER A 15 28.11 -10.26 0.16
C SER A 15 26.86 -10.49 -0.70
N PRO A 16 26.32 -11.72 -0.79
CA PRO A 16 25.05 -11.94 -1.45
C PRO A 16 24.04 -11.00 -0.79
N ARG A 17 23.40 -10.10 -1.56
CA ARG A 17 22.23 -9.38 -1.07
C ARG A 17 21.22 -10.43 -0.63
N THR A 18 21.16 -10.72 0.67
CA THR A 18 20.01 -11.33 1.28
C THR A 18 18.86 -10.37 1.00
N PHE A 19 18.06 -10.70 -0.01
CA PHE A 19 16.78 -10.03 -0.22
C PHE A 19 16.01 -10.26 1.07
N GLU A 20 15.91 -9.23 1.90
CA GLU A 20 15.13 -9.28 3.11
C GLU A 20 13.69 -9.57 2.70
N LEU A 21 13.17 -10.71 3.14
CA LEU A 21 11.80 -11.11 2.84
C LEU A 21 10.90 -10.33 3.80
N ASP A 22 9.94 -9.59 3.26
CA ASP A 22 8.90 -8.93 4.03
C ASP A 22 8.05 -9.99 4.73
N GLY A 23 7.97 -9.84 6.05
CA GLY A 23 7.09 -10.64 6.90
C GLY A 23 5.62 -10.45 6.51
N LEU A 24 4.81 -11.50 6.67
CA LEU A 24 3.35 -11.40 6.55
C LEU A 24 2.76 -10.77 7.81
N GLU A 25 3.02 -9.49 7.98
CA GLU A 25 2.56 -8.69 9.12
C GLU A 25 1.93 -7.37 8.68
N MET A 26 1.21 -6.72 9.59
CA MET A 26 0.65 -5.40 9.39
C MET A 26 1.62 -4.34 9.92
N HIS A 27 2.00 -3.40 9.07
CA HIS A 27 2.82 -2.25 9.45
C HIS A 27 1.95 -1.12 10.03
N PRO A 28 2.56 -0.14 10.73
CA PRO A 28 1.86 1.06 11.19
C PRO A 28 1.19 1.82 10.04
N ILE A 29 0.06 2.46 10.35
CA ILE A 29 -0.67 3.31 9.41
C ILE A 29 0.17 4.55 9.11
N GLN A 30 0.29 4.87 7.82
CA GLN A 30 0.91 6.10 7.33
C GLN A 30 -0.21 7.07 6.91
N CYS A 31 -0.41 8.12 7.72
CA CYS A 31 -1.44 9.12 7.45
C CYS A 31 -0.97 10.15 6.42
N ASN A 32 -1.88 10.55 5.54
CA ASN A 32 -1.65 11.64 4.59
C ASN A 32 -1.57 12.99 5.32
N ASN A 33 -0.87 13.95 4.72
CA ASN A 33 -0.96 15.35 5.10
C ASN A 33 -2.20 15.97 4.46
N GLU A 34 -3.10 16.57 5.25
CA GLU A 34 -4.33 17.21 4.78
C GLU A 34 -4.06 18.36 3.80
N ASP A 35 -2.94 19.07 3.96
CA ASP A 35 -2.55 20.15 3.05
C ASP A 35 -2.37 19.70 1.59
N ASP A 36 -2.03 18.42 1.39
CA ASP A 36 -1.90 17.87 0.05
C ASP A 36 -3.26 17.64 -0.62
N PHE A 37 -4.38 17.88 0.06
CA PHE A 37 -5.75 17.57 -0.38
C PHE A 37 -6.64 18.81 -0.46
N ARG A 38 -6.07 20.02 -0.43
CA ARG A 38 -6.81 21.30 -0.45
C ARG A 38 -7.90 21.38 -1.53
N GLY A 39 -9.02 22.00 -1.15
CA GLY A 39 -10.11 22.34 -2.06
C GLY A 39 -11.23 21.30 -2.16
N HIS A 40 -11.34 20.36 -1.21
CA HIS A 40 -12.50 19.49 -1.07
C HIS A 40 -13.51 20.02 -0.05
N ALA A 41 -14.78 19.64 -0.20
CA ALA A 41 -15.76 19.74 0.87
C ALA A 41 -15.49 18.70 1.97
N ASP A 42 -16.20 18.78 3.09
CA ASP A 42 -16.01 17.88 4.24
C ASP A 42 -16.16 16.39 3.87
N ILE A 43 -15.22 15.58 4.33
CA ILE A 43 -15.20 14.14 4.05
C ILE A 43 -16.09 13.41 5.06
N HIS A 44 -17.31 13.04 4.63
CA HIS A 44 -18.30 12.49 5.54
C HIS A 44 -18.02 11.01 5.92
N PRO A 45 -17.91 10.66 7.23
CA PRO A 45 -17.62 9.28 7.67
C PRO A 45 -18.60 8.21 7.17
N GLN A 46 -19.88 8.57 7.01
CA GLN A 46 -20.89 7.65 6.47
C GLN A 46 -20.64 7.33 4.98
N ARG A 47 -20.20 8.32 4.19
CA ARG A 47 -19.88 8.14 2.77
C ARG A 47 -18.63 7.28 2.61
N GLN A 48 -17.63 7.49 3.46
CA GLN A 48 -16.47 6.62 3.55
C GLN A 48 -16.89 5.18 3.84
N ARG A 49 -17.70 4.95 4.88
CA ARG A 49 -18.16 3.60 5.27
C ARG A 49 -18.90 2.91 4.11
N GLN A 50 -19.84 3.61 3.46
CA GLN A 50 -20.58 3.05 2.32
C GLN A 50 -19.66 2.70 1.15
N SER A 51 -18.67 3.55 0.87
CA SER A 51 -17.72 3.34 -0.22
C SER A 51 -16.75 2.19 0.06
N VAL A 52 -16.31 2.02 1.31
CA VAL A 52 -15.56 0.83 1.76
C VAL A 52 -16.37 -0.43 1.50
N VAL A 53 -17.67 -0.44 1.83
CA VAL A 53 -18.50 -1.63 1.61
C VAL A 53 -18.59 -1.99 0.14
N LYS A 54 -18.84 -1.00 -0.72
CA LYS A 54 -18.87 -1.23 -2.17
C LYS A 54 -17.52 -1.75 -2.69
N PHE A 55 -16.43 -1.10 -2.30
CA PHE A 55 -15.08 -1.48 -2.72
C PHE A 55 -14.71 -2.89 -2.28
N CYS A 56 -14.82 -3.20 -0.99
CA CYS A 56 -14.39 -4.48 -0.46
C CYS A 56 -15.29 -5.65 -0.89
N ASN A 57 -16.56 -5.42 -1.21
CA ASN A 57 -17.39 -6.44 -1.87
C ASN A 57 -16.89 -6.76 -3.28
N GLN A 58 -16.51 -5.74 -4.07
CA GLN A 58 -15.89 -5.99 -5.37
C GLN A 58 -14.56 -6.74 -5.22
N VAL A 59 -13.74 -6.37 -4.24
CA VAL A 59 -12.48 -7.06 -3.93
C VAL A 59 -12.71 -8.53 -3.57
N ARG A 60 -13.70 -8.82 -2.71
CA ARG A 60 -14.01 -10.17 -2.23
C ARG A 60 -14.36 -11.14 -3.35
N TRP A 61 -15.08 -10.68 -4.36
CA TRP A 61 -15.68 -11.56 -5.38
C TRP A 61 -15.12 -11.38 -6.79
N GLY A 62 -14.44 -10.27 -7.06
CA GLY A 62 -14.06 -9.86 -8.41
C GLY A 62 -12.56 -9.90 -8.70
N TYR A 63 -11.72 -10.25 -7.73
CA TYR A 63 -10.26 -10.18 -7.90
C TYR A 63 -9.56 -11.43 -7.39
N LYS A 64 -8.55 -11.84 -8.17
CA LYS A 64 -7.62 -12.91 -7.80
C LYS A 64 -6.62 -12.41 -6.75
N PRO A 65 -5.97 -13.32 -6.00
CA PRO A 65 -4.79 -13.00 -5.22
C PRO A 65 -3.73 -12.29 -6.06
N PHE A 66 -2.99 -11.39 -5.41
CA PHE A 66 -1.82 -10.79 -6.03
C PHE A 66 -0.62 -11.71 -5.85
N THR A 67 0.30 -11.63 -6.79
CA THR A 67 1.60 -12.32 -6.75
C THR A 67 2.71 -11.30 -7.01
N ARG A 68 3.96 -11.77 -6.94
CA ARG A 68 5.14 -10.99 -7.35
C ARG A 68 5.02 -10.43 -8.77
N ASP A 69 4.28 -11.06 -9.68
CA ASP A 69 4.13 -10.58 -11.06
C ASP A 69 3.24 -9.31 -11.15
N ASP A 70 2.54 -8.99 -10.06
CA ASP A 70 1.74 -7.77 -9.93
C ASP A 70 2.53 -6.59 -9.34
N ASP A 71 3.85 -6.76 -9.16
CA ASP A 71 4.79 -5.75 -8.67
C ASP A 71 4.66 -4.44 -9.47
N ILE A 72 4.32 -3.36 -8.76
CA ILE A 72 4.05 -2.07 -9.38
C ILE A 72 5.28 -1.45 -10.06
N LYS A 73 6.51 -1.86 -9.70
CA LYS A 73 7.73 -1.44 -10.42
C LYS A 73 7.81 -2.04 -11.81
N GLN A 74 7.23 -3.23 -12.02
CA GLN A 74 7.25 -3.94 -13.30
C GLN A 74 5.98 -3.69 -14.11
N ASN A 75 4.84 -3.55 -13.42
CA ASN A 75 3.55 -3.32 -14.03
C ASN A 75 2.82 -2.16 -13.32
N HIS A 76 3.21 -0.92 -13.65
CA HIS A 76 2.70 0.30 -13.00
C HIS A 76 1.16 0.46 -13.06
N LEU A 77 0.48 -0.23 -13.97
CA LEU A 77 -0.98 -0.21 -14.07
C LEU A 77 -1.65 -1.28 -13.21
N ARG A 78 -0.94 -2.30 -12.72
CA ARG A 78 -1.50 -3.31 -11.82
C ARG A 78 -1.91 -2.70 -10.48
N GLY A 79 -2.93 -3.30 -9.89
CA GLY A 79 -3.59 -2.80 -8.70
C GLY A 79 -5.10 -2.65 -8.87
N ILE A 80 -5.81 -2.80 -7.75
CA ILE A 80 -7.23 -2.52 -7.68
C ILE A 80 -7.37 -1.03 -7.35
N ARG A 81 -8.03 -0.26 -8.22
CA ARG A 81 -8.28 1.17 -8.01
C ARG A 81 -9.76 1.47 -8.23
N ARG A 82 -10.38 2.23 -7.32
CA ARG A 82 -11.76 2.71 -7.46
C ARG A 82 -11.91 4.11 -6.88
N ARG A 83 -12.73 4.91 -7.54
CA ARG A 83 -13.18 6.22 -7.08
C ARG A 83 -14.70 6.21 -6.96
N TYR A 84 -15.21 6.70 -5.84
CA TYR A 84 -16.62 7.01 -5.66
C TYR A 84 -16.76 8.49 -5.33
N THR A 85 -17.59 9.20 -6.07
CA THR A 85 -17.87 10.63 -5.82
C THR A 85 -19.22 10.73 -5.10
N ASP A 86 -19.27 11.47 -4.00
CA ASP A 86 -20.52 11.71 -3.28
C ASP A 86 -21.30 12.91 -3.85
N GLY A 87 -22.48 13.20 -3.28
CA GLY A 87 -23.33 14.30 -3.73
C GLY A 87 -22.73 15.70 -3.51
N ALA A 88 -21.68 15.83 -2.70
CA ALA A 88 -20.95 17.08 -2.48
C ALA A 88 -19.73 17.20 -3.41
N GLY A 89 -19.51 16.24 -4.32
CA GLY A 89 -18.35 16.22 -5.21
C GLY A 89 -17.07 15.71 -4.55
N VAL A 90 -17.14 15.17 -3.33
CA VAL A 90 -15.97 14.63 -2.63
C VAL A 90 -15.65 13.25 -3.19
N ASN A 91 -14.39 13.05 -3.59
CA ASN A 91 -13.89 11.78 -4.08
C ASN A 91 -13.42 10.89 -2.93
N HIS A 92 -13.87 9.64 -2.91
CA HIS A 92 -13.38 8.56 -2.06
C HIS A 92 -12.62 7.56 -2.92
N ASP A 93 -11.31 7.62 -2.76
CA ASP A 93 -10.32 6.95 -3.59
C ASP A 93 -9.74 5.74 -2.83
N PHE A 94 -9.90 4.55 -3.39
CA PHE A 94 -9.43 3.28 -2.82
C PHE A 94 -8.40 2.61 -3.72
N ARG A 95 -7.34 2.08 -3.11
CA ARG A 95 -6.29 1.36 -3.82
C ARG A 95 -5.77 0.16 -3.05
N ILE A 96 -5.51 -0.94 -3.76
CA ILE A 96 -4.73 -2.09 -3.29
C ILE A 96 -3.67 -2.40 -4.35
N ILE A 97 -2.41 -2.49 -3.96
CA ILE A 97 -1.29 -2.83 -4.85
C ILE A 97 -0.32 -3.81 -4.21
N TRP A 98 0.43 -4.54 -5.04
CA TRP A 98 1.68 -5.16 -4.63
C TRP A 98 2.80 -4.11 -4.61
N GLU A 99 3.46 -3.96 -3.47
CA GLU A 99 4.52 -2.98 -3.26
C GLU A 99 5.73 -3.26 -4.16
N GLY A 100 6.31 -2.18 -4.67
CA GLY A 100 7.40 -2.22 -5.63
C GLY A 100 8.66 -2.90 -5.11
N GLY A 101 9.02 -4.05 -5.65
CA GLY A 101 10.20 -4.81 -5.24
C GLY A 101 10.01 -5.63 -3.96
N CYS A 102 8.79 -5.69 -3.41
CA CYS A 102 8.51 -6.51 -2.24
C CYS A 102 8.65 -8.00 -2.57
N ARG A 103 9.21 -8.74 -1.61
CA ARG A 103 9.41 -10.19 -1.67
C ARG A 103 8.92 -10.77 -0.37
N THR A 104 8.13 -11.83 -0.43
CA THR A 104 7.64 -12.54 0.74
C THR A 104 7.75 -14.04 0.49
N THR A 105 7.78 -14.83 1.56
CA THR A 105 7.76 -16.31 1.47
C THR A 105 6.42 -16.83 0.96
N ALA A 106 5.34 -16.06 1.09
CA ALA A 106 4.07 -16.38 0.46
C ALA A 106 4.14 -16.15 -1.06
N HIS A 107 3.71 -17.14 -1.82
CA HIS A 107 3.61 -17.04 -3.29
C HIS A 107 2.55 -16.03 -3.74
N GLU A 108 1.49 -15.86 -2.95
CA GLU A 108 0.37 -14.98 -3.24
C GLU A 108 -0.23 -14.36 -1.98
N GLN A 109 -0.93 -13.23 -2.14
CA GLN A 109 -1.69 -12.59 -1.06
C GLN A 109 -3.08 -12.19 -1.54
N SER A 110 -4.10 -12.57 -0.77
CA SER A 110 -5.47 -12.17 -1.06
C SER A 110 -5.67 -10.67 -0.79
N PRO A 111 -6.23 -9.90 -1.74
CA PRO A 111 -6.59 -8.51 -1.51
C PRO A 111 -7.78 -8.33 -0.56
N TYR A 112 -8.49 -9.42 -0.22
CA TYR A 112 -9.55 -9.38 0.77
C TYR A 112 -9.07 -9.72 2.19
N ARG A 113 -8.15 -10.69 2.32
CA ARG A 113 -7.52 -11.13 3.57
C ARG A 113 -6.01 -11.28 3.33
N PRO A 114 -5.20 -10.22 3.53
CA PRO A 114 -3.81 -10.20 3.11
C PRO A 114 -2.87 -11.01 4.01
N LEU A 115 -3.26 -11.27 5.26
CA LEU A 115 -2.48 -12.02 6.22
C LEU A 115 -3.03 -13.46 6.35
N PRO A 116 -2.17 -14.45 6.61
CA PRO A 116 -2.59 -15.83 6.78
C PRO A 116 -3.44 -16.03 8.04
N GLY A 117 -4.31 -17.03 8.01
CA GLY A 117 -5.22 -17.36 9.11
C GLY A 117 -6.45 -16.46 9.18
N ASP A 118 -7.41 -16.84 10.02
CA ASP A 118 -8.73 -16.18 10.08
C ASP A 118 -8.82 -14.99 11.04
N SER A 119 -7.77 -14.76 11.84
CA SER A 119 -7.70 -13.69 12.85
C SER A 119 -7.20 -12.35 12.30
N GLY A 120 -6.60 -12.33 11.10
CA GLY A 120 -6.08 -11.13 10.46
C GLY A 120 -7.19 -10.17 9.99
N PRO A 121 -6.89 -8.86 9.85
CA PRO A 121 -7.85 -7.90 9.38
C PRO A 121 -8.17 -8.12 7.90
N ASN A 122 -9.44 -7.97 7.53
CA ASN A 122 -9.87 -8.01 6.14
C ASN A 122 -9.91 -6.60 5.52
N CYS A 123 -10.14 -6.52 4.20
CA CYS A 123 -10.26 -5.27 3.44
C CYS A 123 -11.14 -4.21 4.12
N TYR A 124 -12.28 -4.61 4.70
CA TYR A 124 -13.19 -3.67 5.36
C TYR A 124 -12.55 -3.01 6.58
N GLN A 125 -11.87 -3.81 7.40
CA GLN A 125 -11.19 -3.32 8.61
C GLN A 125 -10.05 -2.39 8.20
N ILE A 126 -9.19 -2.84 7.28
CA ILE A 126 -8.01 -2.09 6.84
C ILE A 126 -8.41 -0.73 6.25
N MET A 127 -9.37 -0.70 5.31
CA MET A 127 -9.80 0.56 4.68
C MET A 127 -10.54 1.49 5.65
N LYS A 128 -11.23 0.95 6.67
CA LYS A 128 -11.81 1.78 7.74
C LYS A 128 -10.74 2.36 8.66
N TRP A 129 -9.70 1.60 8.99
CA TRP A 129 -8.60 2.07 9.84
C TRP A 129 -7.79 3.16 9.17
N ASN A 130 -7.48 3.01 7.88
CA ASN A 130 -6.82 4.05 7.07
C ASN A 130 -7.57 5.40 7.08
N PHE A 131 -8.87 5.41 7.38
CA PHE A 131 -9.64 6.63 7.57
C PHE A 131 -9.70 7.08 9.03
N ARG A 132 -10.11 6.19 9.94
CA ARG A 132 -10.50 6.56 11.31
C ARG A 132 -9.31 6.80 12.25
N ASN A 133 -8.18 6.18 11.96
CA ASN A 133 -7.00 6.24 12.82
C ASN A 133 -6.05 7.37 12.41
N CYS A 134 -6.45 8.20 11.44
CA CYS A 134 -5.75 9.40 11.03
C CYS A 134 -6.55 10.64 11.45
N THR A 135 -5.90 11.55 12.17
CA THR A 135 -6.48 12.86 12.54
C THR A 135 -6.03 13.90 11.51
N ASN A 136 -6.63 13.88 10.32
CA ASN A 136 -6.21 14.68 9.16
C ASN A 136 -7.39 15.12 8.26
N GLY A 137 -8.45 15.69 8.85
CA GLY A 137 -9.64 16.14 8.10
C GLY A 137 -10.40 15.02 7.37
N GLY A 138 -10.02 13.76 7.58
CA GLY A 138 -10.59 12.60 6.90
C GLY A 138 -9.92 12.24 5.57
N VAL A 139 -8.79 12.86 5.21
CA VAL A 139 -8.07 12.55 3.96
C VAL A 139 -7.44 11.16 3.95
N GLY A 140 -7.28 10.54 5.12
CA GLY A 140 -6.95 9.12 5.26
C GLY A 140 -5.46 8.82 5.18
N GLY A 141 -5.12 7.66 4.62
CA GLY A 141 -3.75 7.16 4.61
C GLY A 141 -3.64 5.75 4.05
N SER A 142 -2.51 5.11 4.35
CA SER A 142 -2.20 3.76 3.88
C SER A 142 -1.65 2.83 4.96
N THR A 143 -1.83 1.53 4.73
CA THR A 143 -1.25 0.45 5.55
C THR A 143 -0.65 -0.60 4.63
N LYS A 144 0.56 -1.09 4.97
CA LYS A 144 1.20 -2.25 4.34
C LYS A 144 0.88 -3.52 5.15
N LEU A 145 0.48 -4.60 4.47
CA LEU A 145 0.26 -5.93 5.03
C LEU A 145 0.97 -6.98 4.16
N GLY A 146 2.11 -7.48 4.61
CA GLY A 146 3.04 -8.19 3.72
C GLY A 146 3.40 -7.31 2.51
N CYS A 147 3.28 -7.82 1.29
CA CYS A 147 3.50 -7.06 0.07
C CYS A 147 2.31 -6.23 -0.39
N LEU A 148 1.16 -6.28 0.27
CA LEU A 148 -0.01 -5.51 -0.15
C LEU A 148 -0.12 -4.16 0.57
N VAL A 149 -0.28 -3.09 -0.21
CA VAL A 149 -0.48 -1.74 0.31
C VAL A 149 -1.91 -1.32 0.03
N TYR A 150 -2.64 -1.02 1.10
CA TYR A 150 -4.02 -0.54 1.08
C TYR A 150 -4.00 0.96 1.31
N THR A 151 -4.62 1.75 0.41
CA THR A 151 -4.71 3.20 0.53
C THR A 151 -6.17 3.64 0.46
N TYR A 152 -6.54 4.54 1.36
CA TYR A 152 -7.76 5.34 1.27
C TYR A 152 -7.40 6.82 1.24
N ASN A 153 -7.88 7.52 0.22
CA ASN A 153 -7.72 8.96 0.02
C ASN A 153 -9.11 9.60 -0.04
N GLY A 154 -9.40 10.53 0.85
CA GLY A 154 -10.60 11.37 0.78
C GLY A 154 -10.26 12.74 0.21
N GLY A 155 -11.03 13.23 -0.76
CA GLY A 155 -10.91 14.62 -1.22
C GLY A 155 -9.74 14.93 -2.15
N LEU A 156 -9.20 13.96 -2.90
CA LEU A 156 -8.07 14.19 -3.83
C LEU A 156 -8.38 15.20 -4.98
N GLY A 157 -9.65 15.55 -5.16
CA GLY A 157 -10.16 16.37 -6.27
C GLY A 157 -10.03 15.67 -7.62
N GLY A 158 -9.82 16.44 -8.70
CA GLY A 158 -9.64 15.91 -10.06
C GLY A 158 -8.33 15.14 -10.29
N ARG A 159 -7.38 15.22 -9.37
CA ARG A 159 -6.10 14.51 -9.48
C ARG A 159 -6.36 13.00 -9.56
N ARG A 160 -5.65 12.31 -10.44
CA ARG A 160 -5.66 10.84 -10.49
C ARG A 160 -4.60 10.32 -9.53
N PHE A 161 -4.75 9.06 -9.11
CA PHE A 161 -3.70 8.36 -8.38
C PHE A 161 -2.41 8.38 -9.21
N SER A 162 -1.42 9.18 -8.82
CA SER A 162 -0.05 8.96 -9.27
C SER A 162 0.55 7.84 -8.42
N ASN A 163 1.28 6.94 -9.07
CA ASN A 163 2.00 5.88 -8.35
C ASN A 163 3.17 6.44 -7.51
N GLU A 164 3.54 7.70 -7.74
CA GLU A 164 4.74 8.35 -7.22
C GLU A 164 4.56 8.99 -5.84
N ALA A 165 3.33 9.26 -5.41
CA ALA A 165 3.09 10.03 -4.18
C ALA A 165 3.28 9.24 -2.87
N LEU A 166 3.37 7.90 -2.91
CA LEU A 166 3.40 7.07 -1.70
C LEU A 166 4.81 6.62 -1.28
N TRP A 167 5.85 6.86 -2.08
CA TRP A 167 7.19 6.30 -1.81
C TRP A 167 8.35 7.28 -2.06
N ARG A 168 8.14 8.58 -1.82
CA ARG A 168 9.29 9.46 -1.54
C ARG A 168 9.80 9.16 -0.13
N SER A 169 10.36 7.95 0.04
CA SER A 169 11.30 7.67 1.10
C SER A 169 12.56 8.49 0.82
N LYS A 170 13.01 9.25 1.81
CA LYS A 170 14.39 9.73 1.89
C LYS A 170 15.36 8.54 1.80
#